data_AF-A0A7D8B9X4-F1
#
_entry.id   AF-A0A7D8B9X4-F1
#
_cell.length_a   1.000
_cell.length_b   1.000
_cell.length_c   1.000
_cell.angle_alpha   90.00
_cell.angle_beta   90.00
_cell.angle_gamma   90.00
#
_symmetry.space_group_name_H-M   'P 1'
#
loop_
_entity.id
_entity.type
_entity.pdbx_description
1 polymer ?
#
loop_
_entity_poly.entity_id
_entity_poly.type
_entity_poly.pdbx_seq_one_letter_code
_entity_poly.pdbx_strand_id
1 'polypeptide(L)' 'MSDLDGRTREHGGEIHHKNHSTHIHTLRETYGKHFAPGYDDHTTLGELLEKEKFESLSQYVKHHGHHEA' A
#
# COMPACT_ATOMS: atom_id res chain seq x y z
N MET A 1 -10.75 37.92 -1.28
CA MET A 1 -10.41 37.67 0.13
C MET A 1 -10.20 36.17 0.26
N SER A 2 -8.94 35.78 0.51
CA SER A 2 -8.43 34.68 1.36
C SER A 2 -9.30 33.44 1.57
N ASP A 3 -8.83 32.19 1.60
CA ASP A 3 -7.54 31.52 1.38
C ASP A 3 -7.82 30.06 1.80
N LEU A 4 -7.15 29.08 1.18
CA LEU A 4 -6.95 27.69 1.68
C LEU A 4 -8.17 26.75 1.78
N ASP A 5 -8.21 25.76 0.89
CA ASP A 5 -8.11 24.36 1.32
C ASP A 5 -7.69 23.48 0.13
N GLY A 6 -6.39 23.50 -0.15
CA GLY A 6 -5.75 22.50 -0.99
C GLY A 6 -5.83 21.14 -0.31
N ARG A 7 -6.93 20.42 -0.52
CA ARG A 7 -6.99 18.98 -0.29
C ARG A 7 -7.19 18.28 -1.61
N THR A 8 -6.24 18.49 -2.53
CA THR A 8 -5.75 17.35 -3.31
C THR A 8 -5.43 16.30 -2.27
N ARG A 9 -6.29 15.28 -2.18
CA ARG A 9 -5.98 14.10 -1.42
C ARG A 9 -4.80 13.47 -2.13
N GLU A 10 -3.59 13.86 -1.75
CA GLU A 10 -2.32 13.25 -2.13
C GLU A 10 -2.26 11.83 -1.53
N HIS A 11 -3.29 11.00 -1.71
CA HIS A 11 -3.31 9.65 -1.15
C HIS A 11 -2.39 8.68 -1.90
N GLY A 12 -1.71 9.13 -2.98
CA GLY A 12 -0.80 8.28 -3.76
C GLY A 12 0.63 8.81 -3.90
N GLY A 13 1.00 9.94 -3.29
CA GLY A 13 2.20 10.68 -3.70
C GLY A 13 3.53 10.08 -3.26
N GLU A 14 3.65 9.70 -1.99
CA GLU A 14 4.97 9.42 -1.41
C GLU A 14 4.90 8.21 -0.48
N ILE A 15 4.67 7.03 -1.06
CA ILE A 15 5.00 5.76 -0.41
C ILE A 15 6.54 5.68 -0.28
N HIS A 16 7.07 6.43 0.68
CA HIS A 16 8.50 6.46 1.03
C HIS A 16 9.02 5.05 1.32
N HIS A 17 10.30 4.84 1.02
CA HIS A 17 11.08 3.58 0.96
C HIS A 17 10.92 2.58 2.14
N LYS A 18 10.22 2.96 3.23
CA LYS A 18 9.87 2.11 4.38
C LYS A 18 8.39 2.26 4.67
N ASN A 19 7.58 1.68 3.82
CA ASN A 19 6.13 1.82 3.84
C ASN A 19 5.45 0.92 4.91
N HIS A 20 6.18 0.52 5.96
CA HIS A 20 5.72 -0.41 7.01
C HIS A 20 4.43 0.11 7.68
N SER A 21 4.29 1.43 7.82
CA SER A 21 3.11 2.08 8.43
C SER A 21 1.92 2.31 7.50
N THR A 22 2.02 1.96 6.22
CA THR A 22 0.95 2.25 5.26
C THR A 22 -0.12 1.18 5.30
N HIS A 23 -1.37 1.60 5.27
CA HIS A 23 -2.51 0.71 5.32
C HIS A 23 -2.72 -0.04 4.00
N ILE A 24 -3.20 -1.27 4.11
CA ILE A 24 -3.58 -2.10 2.97
C ILE A 24 -4.65 -1.42 2.12
N HIS A 25 -5.54 -0.62 2.71
CA HIS A 25 -6.50 0.19 1.96
C HIS A 25 -5.83 1.06 0.88
N THR A 26 -4.85 1.87 1.28
CA THR A 26 -4.10 2.77 0.38
C THR A 26 -3.31 1.98 -0.66
N LEU A 27 -2.77 0.83 -0.27
CA LEU A 27 -2.09 -0.07 -1.20
C LEU A 27 -3.06 -0.68 -2.21
N ARG A 28 -4.30 -1.00 -1.84
CA ARG A 28 -5.34 -1.45 -2.76
C ARG A 28 -5.80 -0.36 -3.72
N GLU A 29 -5.80 0.90 -3.29
CA GLU A 29 -6.06 2.03 -4.18
C GLU A 29 -4.96 2.18 -5.24
N THR A 30 -3.70 1.90 -4.88
CA THR A 30 -2.54 2.06 -5.77
C THR A 30 -2.26 0.83 -6.64
N TYR A 31 -2.26 -0.36 -6.05
CA TYR A 31 -1.91 -1.64 -6.69
C TYR A 31 -3.13 -2.44 -7.16
N GLY A 32 -4.33 -2.11 -6.67
CA GLY A 32 -5.58 -2.75 -7.05
C GLY A 32 -6.25 -3.52 -5.91
N LYS A 33 -7.56 -3.72 -6.04
CA LYS A 33 -8.43 -4.33 -5.02
C LYS A 33 -8.06 -5.77 -4.63
N HIS A 34 -7.25 -6.43 -5.46
CA HIS A 34 -6.73 -7.78 -5.22
C HIS A 34 -5.46 -7.80 -4.37
N PHE A 35 -4.93 -6.64 -3.96
CA PHE A 35 -3.78 -6.55 -3.08
C PHE A 35 -4.13 -7.09 -1.68
N ALA A 36 -3.36 -8.07 -1.20
CA ALA A 36 -3.55 -8.72 0.09
C ALA A 36 -4.98 -9.24 0.33
N PRO A 37 -5.47 -10.19 -0.49
CA PRO A 37 -6.82 -10.73 -0.35
C PRO A 37 -6.84 -11.65 0.87
N GLY A 38 -7.34 -11.15 2.00
CA GLY A 38 -7.34 -11.86 3.29
C GLY A 38 -6.88 -11.01 4.47
N TYR A 39 -6.36 -9.81 4.19
CA TYR A 39 -6.03 -8.83 5.22
C TYR A 39 -7.04 -7.68 5.25
N ASP A 40 -7.18 -7.08 6.42
CA ASP A 40 -8.09 -5.96 6.62
C ASP A 40 -7.51 -4.66 6.04
N ASP A 41 -8.38 -3.77 5.57
CA ASP A 41 -8.00 -2.45 5.06
C ASP A 41 -7.26 -1.61 6.11
N HIS A 42 -7.52 -1.83 7.40
CA HIS A 42 -6.85 -1.19 8.52
C HIS A 42 -5.55 -1.89 8.94
N THR A 43 -5.22 -3.04 8.35
CA THR A 43 -3.92 -3.69 8.58
C THR A 43 -2.82 -2.89 7.89
N THR A 44 -1.67 -2.78 8.54
CA THR A 44 -0.50 -2.12 7.97
C THR A 44 0.29 -3.07 7.07
N LEU A 45 0.95 -2.53 6.05
CA LEU A 45 1.86 -3.27 5.19
C LEU A 45 2.92 -3.98 6.01
N GLY A 46 3.37 -3.37 7.09
CA GLY A 46 4.37 -3.92 7.96
C GLY A 46 4.00 -5.23 8.60
N GLU A 47 2.82 -5.28 9.22
CA GLU A 47 2.27 -6.52 9.77
C GLU A 47 2.08 -7.59 8.71
N LEU A 48 1.66 -7.20 7.50
CA LEU A 48 1.55 -8.12 6.37
C LEU A 48 2.91 -8.69 5.95
N LEU A 49 3.91 -7.84 5.77
CA LEU A 49 5.27 -8.24 5.42
C LEU A 49 5.89 -9.15 6.48
N GLU A 50 5.66 -8.88 7.77
CA GLU A 50 6.15 -9.72 8.86
C GLU A 50 5.46 -11.09 8.91
N LYS A 51 4.13 -11.13 8.69
CA LYS A 51 3.37 -12.38 8.65
C LYS A 51 3.72 -13.25 7.45
N GLU A 52 3.87 -12.64 6.29
CA GLU A 52 4.18 -13.34 5.04
C GLU A 52 5.69 -13.48 4.80
N LYS A 53 6.53 -12.99 5.73
CA LYS A 53 8.01 -13.03 5.69
C LYS A 53 8.62 -12.39 4.44
N PHE A 54 8.04 -11.28 3.99
CA PHE A 54 8.60 -10.46 2.93
C PHE A 54 9.42 -9.31 3.52
N GLU A 55 10.52 -8.94 2.86
CA GLU A 55 11.41 -7.88 3.36
C GLU A 55 10.98 -6.48 2.89
N SER A 56 10.14 -6.40 1.86
CA SER A 56 9.71 -5.13 1.25
C SER A 56 8.44 -5.27 0.41
N LEU A 57 7.70 -4.16 0.27
CA LEU A 57 6.54 -4.03 -0.61
C LEU A 57 6.80 -4.60 -2.01
N SER A 58 7.94 -4.23 -2.60
CA SER A 58 8.31 -4.64 -3.95
C SER A 58 8.49 -6.15 -4.07
N GLN A 59 8.98 -6.83 -3.02
CA GLN A 59 9.13 -8.28 -3.01
C GLN A 59 7.76 -8.96 -2.94
N TYR A 60 6.87 -8.44 -2.11
CA TYR A 60 5.49 -8.89 -2.01
C TYR A 60 4.74 -8.74 -3.34
N VAL A 61 4.77 -7.54 -3.93
CA VAL A 61 4.13 -7.23 -5.21
C VAL A 61 4.72 -8.09 -6.34
N LYS A 62 6.03 -8.30 -6.37
CA LYS A 62 6.64 -9.20 -7.37
C LYS A 62 6.18 -10.64 -7.21
N HIS A 63 6.10 -11.15 -5.98
CA HIS A 63 5.67 -12.52 -5.73
C HIS A 63 4.18 -12.73 -6.03
N HIS A 64 3.34 -11.76 -5.69
CA HIS A 64 1.88 -11.88 -5.76
C HIS A 64 1.27 -11.27 -7.04
N GLY A 65 2.01 -10.38 -7.70
CA GLY A 65 1.66 -9.73 -8.97
C GLY A 65 2.32 -10.37 -10.20
N HIS A 66 3.04 -11.49 -10.03
CA HIS A 66 3.52 -12.31 -11.14
C HIS A 66 2.37 -13.11 -11.76
N HIS A 67 1.42 -12.40 -12.37
CA HIS A 67 0.71 -12.92 -13.52
C HIS A 67 1.56 -12.48 -14.72
N GLU A 68 2.56 -13.31 -15.08
CA GLU A 68 3.19 -13.24 -16.39
C GLU A 68 2.08 -13.28 -17.45
N ALA A 69 2.12 -12.33 -18.38
CA ALA A 69 1.45 -12.45 -19.67
C ALA A 69 2.22 -13.42 -20.55
#